data_AF-S7QD03-F1
#
_entry.id   AF-S7QD03-F1
#
_cell.length_a   1.000
_cell.length_b   1.000
_cell.length_c   1.000
_cell.angle_alpha   90.00
_cell.angle_beta   90.00
_cell.angle_gamma   90.00
#
_symmetry.space_group_name_H-M   'P 1'
#
loop_
_entity.id
_entity.type
_entity.pdbx_description
1 polymer ?
#
loop_
_entity_poly.entity_id
_entity_poly.type
_entity_poly.pdbx_seq_one_letter_code
_entity_poly.pdbx_strand_id
1 'polypeptide(L)'
;MTPAASPSPLPKGASPSPSPSPGPSSSTAPRHAQTPLDRQRTQLEKLLKDPAKPAYIPPPPKEKTIRPAREMMKNVQGSSAGAGSGEFHVYKAARRREYERLKMMEEQNRKEQETAEFERRKREWEEQAEAKTAKNRAKRLKKKEKAKAKHSADKDAQGDDSQGAARTRDDDGAPLKKRRLLGGKELVFKRPGEDDSDEEGGEVGEGDEEAGPQPEGGEQEGKEEAPAPVPVTEGHKITIIEED
;
A
#
# COMPACT_ATOMS: atom_id res chain seq x y z
N MET A 1 47.71 65.10 35.38
CA MET A 1 46.64 65.67 34.53
C MET A 1 46.39 64.67 33.40
N THR A 2 45.19 64.10 33.36
CA THR A 2 44.76 63.03 32.44
C THR A 2 44.56 63.57 31.01
N PRO A 3 44.94 62.83 29.95
CA PRO A 3 44.58 63.22 28.59
C PRO A 3 43.12 62.85 28.28
N ALA A 4 42.44 63.79 27.63
CA ALA A 4 41.01 63.80 27.32
C ALA A 4 40.59 62.67 26.35
N ALA A 5 39.42 62.10 26.63
CA ALA A 5 38.72 61.12 25.81
C ALA A 5 38.11 61.78 24.56
N SER A 6 38.38 61.21 23.39
CA SER A 6 37.73 61.52 22.12
C SER A 6 36.34 60.86 22.03
N PRO A 7 35.29 61.57 21.60
CA PRO A 7 33.96 60.98 21.44
C PRO A 7 33.81 60.26 20.08
N SER A 8 33.38 59.00 20.12
CA SER A 8 33.03 58.19 18.95
C SER A 8 31.80 58.76 18.19
N PRO A 9 31.76 58.71 16.85
CA PRO A 9 30.60 59.14 16.08
C PRO A 9 29.50 58.07 16.04
N LEU A 10 28.25 58.51 16.25
CA LEU A 10 27.01 57.73 16.14
C LEU A 10 26.73 57.30 14.68
N PRO A 11 26.14 56.10 14.45
CA PRO A 11 25.76 55.68 13.10
C PRO A 11 24.50 56.41 12.61
N LYS A 12 24.57 56.98 11.40
CA LYS A 12 23.47 57.66 10.71
C LYS A 12 22.51 56.64 10.08
N GLY A 13 21.22 56.79 10.40
CA GLY A 13 20.09 56.64 9.48
C GLY A 13 19.78 55.24 8.92
N ALA A 14 18.82 54.55 9.55
CA ALA A 14 18.08 53.48 8.90
C ALA A 14 17.13 54.05 7.83
N SER A 15 17.30 53.64 6.57
CA SER A 15 16.36 53.92 5.48
C SER A 15 15.09 53.07 5.64
N PRO A 16 13.87 53.63 5.47
CA PRO A 16 12.64 52.83 5.47
C PRO A 16 12.54 52.00 4.19
N SER A 17 12.24 50.71 4.34
CA SER A 17 11.95 49.78 3.24
C SER A 17 10.69 50.20 2.45
N PRO A 18 10.62 49.93 1.14
CA PRO A 18 9.43 50.23 0.34
C PRO A 18 8.28 49.29 0.74
N SER A 19 7.16 49.87 1.15
CA SER A 19 5.91 49.16 1.43
C SER A 19 5.30 48.63 0.12
N PRO A 20 4.82 47.37 0.04
CA PRO A 20 4.21 46.85 -1.17
C PRO A 20 2.82 47.47 -1.38
N SER A 21 2.66 48.23 -2.47
CA SER A 21 1.34 48.71 -2.91
C SER A 21 0.43 47.52 -3.27
N PRO A 22 -0.86 47.53 -2.90
CA PRO A 22 -1.79 46.48 -3.29
C PRO A 22 -2.13 46.61 -4.78
N GLY A 23 -1.65 45.67 -5.59
CA GLY A 23 -2.04 45.54 -7.00
C GLY A 23 -3.54 45.18 -7.16
N PRO A 24 -4.12 45.38 -8.35
CA PRO A 24 -5.54 45.22 -8.59
C PRO A 24 -6.00 43.77 -8.36
N SER A 25 -7.07 43.63 -7.58
CA SER A 25 -7.74 42.37 -7.27
C SER A 25 -8.29 41.69 -8.53
N SER A 26 -7.53 40.78 -9.13
CA SER A 26 -7.99 39.98 -10.28
C SER A 26 -7.89 38.49 -9.99
N SER A 27 -8.88 37.97 -9.26
CA SER A 27 -9.68 36.82 -9.68
C SER A 27 -10.51 36.38 -8.48
N THR A 28 -11.83 36.50 -8.59
CA THR A 28 -12.76 35.76 -7.74
C THR A 28 -12.56 34.27 -8.02
N ALA A 29 -11.58 33.66 -7.35
CA ALA A 29 -11.50 32.22 -7.29
C ALA A 29 -12.84 31.71 -6.73
N PRO A 30 -13.50 30.73 -7.36
CA PRO A 30 -14.76 30.22 -6.85
C PRO A 30 -14.53 29.76 -5.40
N ARG A 31 -15.36 30.26 -4.47
CA ARG A 31 -15.32 29.87 -3.04
C ARG A 31 -15.75 28.43 -2.80
N HIS A 32 -15.88 27.62 -3.87
CA HIS A 32 -16.27 26.23 -3.82
C HIS A 32 -15.06 25.38 -4.13
N ALA A 33 -14.81 24.38 -3.28
CA ALA A 33 -13.76 23.42 -3.50
C ALA A 33 -13.99 22.74 -4.86
N GLN A 34 -13.06 22.95 -5.80
CA GLN A 34 -13.15 22.35 -7.12
C GLN A 34 -13.27 20.83 -7.00
N THR A 35 -14.27 20.28 -7.67
CA THR A 35 -14.44 18.84 -7.78
C THR A 35 -13.23 18.23 -8.51
N PRO A 36 -12.93 16.93 -8.35
CA PRO A 36 -11.85 16.29 -9.10
C PRO A 36 -12.01 16.45 -10.62
N LEU A 37 -13.25 16.49 -11.12
CA LEU A 37 -13.55 16.72 -12.53
C LEU A 37 -13.22 18.15 -12.96
N ASP A 38 -13.50 19.15 -12.13
CA ASP A 38 -13.15 20.55 -12.42
C ASP A 38 -11.64 20.75 -12.51
N ARG A 39 -10.86 20.06 -11.66
CA ARG A 39 -9.39 20.09 -11.71
C ARG A 39 -8.86 19.47 -13.00
N GLN A 40 -9.45 18.36 -13.44
CA GLN A 40 -9.08 17.74 -14.72
C GLN A 40 -9.47 18.64 -15.89
N ARG A 41 -10.66 19.22 -15.87
CA ARG A 41 -11.15 20.15 -16.90
C ARG A 41 -10.22 21.35 -17.05
N THR A 42 -9.87 22.00 -15.95
CA THR A 42 -8.94 23.16 -15.98
C THR A 42 -7.53 22.79 -16.45
N GLN A 43 -7.04 21.59 -16.12
CA GLN A 43 -5.76 21.07 -16.65
C GLN A 43 -5.84 20.79 -18.16
N LEU A 44 -6.94 20.21 -18.63
CA LEU A 44 -7.18 19.96 -20.05
C LEU A 44 -7.33 21.26 -20.84
N GLU A 45 -8.10 22.21 -20.35
CA GLU A 45 -8.25 23.55 -20.96
C GLU A 45 -6.89 24.25 -21.09
N LYS A 46 -6.01 24.10 -20.09
CA LYS A 46 -4.63 24.63 -20.14
C LYS A 46 -3.74 23.91 -21.16
N LEU A 47 -3.86 22.59 -21.28
CA LEU A 47 -3.08 21.79 -22.24
C LEU A 47 -3.56 22.01 -23.68
N LEU A 48 -4.86 22.11 -23.89
CA LEU A 48 -5.50 22.28 -25.20
C LEU A 48 -5.40 23.70 -25.75
N LYS A 49 -5.03 24.69 -24.92
CA LYS A 49 -4.77 26.05 -25.37
C LYS A 49 -3.67 26.12 -26.43
N ASP A 50 -2.63 25.29 -26.29
CA ASP A 50 -1.49 25.20 -27.21
C ASP A 50 -1.18 23.73 -27.55
N PRO A 51 -1.94 23.10 -28.48
CA PRO A 51 -1.81 21.66 -28.75
C PRO A 51 -0.49 21.26 -29.42
N ALA A 52 0.27 22.22 -29.97
CA ALA A 52 1.58 22.00 -30.56
C ALA A 52 2.70 21.84 -29.51
N LYS A 53 2.46 22.21 -28.25
CA LYS A 53 3.46 22.10 -27.19
C LYS A 53 3.49 20.67 -26.63
N PRO A 54 4.63 19.97 -26.62
CA PRO A 54 4.71 18.64 -26.03
C PRO A 54 4.37 18.70 -24.53
N ALA A 55 3.50 17.80 -24.09
CA ALA A 55 3.13 17.70 -22.69
C ALA A 55 4.33 17.28 -21.83
N TYR A 56 4.58 17.99 -20.73
CA TYR A 56 5.64 17.64 -19.79
C TYR A 56 5.16 16.52 -18.87
N ILE A 57 5.70 15.31 -19.07
CA ILE A 57 5.51 14.19 -18.15
C ILE A 57 6.72 14.17 -17.21
N PRO A 58 6.53 14.36 -15.89
CA PRO A 58 7.64 14.34 -14.97
C PRO A 58 8.29 12.94 -14.95
N PRO A 59 9.63 12.85 -14.96
CA PRO A 59 10.32 11.58 -14.78
C PRO A 59 10.03 11.00 -13.38
N PRO A 60 10.21 9.68 -13.19
CA PRO A 60 9.99 9.05 -11.89
C PRO A 60 10.86 9.71 -10.81
N PRO A 61 10.38 9.75 -9.55
CA PRO A 61 11.13 10.35 -8.44
C PRO A 61 12.45 9.61 -8.27
N LYS A 62 13.56 10.37 -8.28
CA LYS A 62 14.89 9.81 -8.06
C LYS A 62 15.08 9.48 -6.59
N GLU A 63 15.75 8.37 -6.32
CA GLU A 63 16.15 8.01 -4.97
C GLU A 63 17.13 9.06 -4.41
N LYS A 64 17.10 9.24 -3.09
CA LYS A 64 17.99 10.19 -2.42
C LYS A 64 19.41 9.60 -2.46
N THR A 65 20.33 10.28 -3.13
CA THR A 65 21.74 9.90 -3.20
C THR A 65 22.62 10.96 -2.54
N ILE A 66 23.61 10.55 -1.76
CA ILE A 66 24.59 11.45 -1.17
C ILE A 66 25.69 11.71 -2.18
N ARG A 67 26.21 12.93 -2.17
CA ARG A 67 27.34 13.30 -3.03
C ARG A 67 28.55 12.43 -2.67
N PRO A 68 29.25 11.85 -3.66
CA PRO A 68 30.42 11.04 -3.40
C PRO A 68 31.48 11.86 -2.64
N ALA A 69 32.25 11.16 -1.80
CA ALA A 69 33.39 11.78 -1.13
C ALA A 69 34.39 12.28 -2.17
N ARG A 70 35.00 13.44 -1.91
CA ARG A 70 35.99 14.01 -2.81
C ARG A 70 37.30 13.22 -2.70
N GLU A 71 37.85 12.80 -3.83
CA GLU A 71 39.05 11.96 -3.88
C GLU A 71 40.29 12.64 -3.28
N MET A 72 40.53 13.91 -3.61
CA MET A 72 41.66 14.68 -3.10
C MET A 72 41.19 15.96 -2.40
N MET A 73 41.58 16.09 -1.13
CA MET A 73 41.39 17.32 -0.36
C MET A 73 42.60 18.22 -0.58
N LYS A 74 42.39 19.42 -1.13
CA LYS A 74 43.48 20.35 -1.48
C LYS A 74 44.01 21.16 -0.28
N ASN A 75 43.24 21.23 0.80
CA ASN A 75 43.48 22.13 1.93
C ASN A 75 43.69 21.32 3.22
N VAL A 76 44.57 20.32 3.20
CA VAL A 76 44.89 19.52 4.39
C VAL A 76 45.98 20.25 5.16
N GLN A 77 45.64 20.77 6.34
CA GLN A 77 46.60 21.34 7.27
C GLN A 77 47.45 20.21 7.88
N GLY A 78 48.73 20.48 8.20
CA GLY A 78 49.64 19.46 8.73
C GLY A 78 49.14 18.82 10.03
N SER A 79 49.49 17.56 10.27
CA SER A 79 48.94 16.75 11.38
C SER A 79 49.24 17.28 12.78
N SER A 80 50.30 18.07 12.95
CA SER A 80 50.68 18.70 14.21
C SER A 80 50.19 20.14 14.36
N ALA A 81 49.52 20.69 13.35
CA ALA A 81 49.04 22.05 13.37
C ALA A 81 47.78 22.16 14.24
N GLY A 82 47.65 23.25 15.01
CA GLY A 82 46.54 23.44 15.95
C GLY A 82 45.17 23.59 15.29
N ALA A 83 44.11 23.45 16.09
CA ALA A 83 42.74 23.63 15.62
C ALA A 83 42.49 25.07 15.13
N GLY A 84 42.21 25.22 13.84
CA GLY A 84 41.81 26.50 13.25
C GLY A 84 40.36 26.87 13.58
N SER A 85 40.00 28.14 13.42
CA SER A 85 38.63 28.64 13.65
C SER A 85 37.57 28.00 12.74
N GLY A 86 37.97 27.50 11.57
CA GLY A 86 37.09 26.82 10.61
C GLY A 86 36.88 25.33 10.86
N GLU A 87 37.69 24.70 11.73
CA GLU A 87 37.69 23.24 11.91
C GLU A 87 36.35 22.73 12.46
N PHE A 88 35.72 23.50 13.35
CA PHE A 88 34.40 23.16 13.87
C PHE A 88 33.35 23.03 12.76
N HIS A 89 33.37 23.91 11.77
CA HIS A 89 32.41 23.87 10.67
C HIS A 89 32.69 22.71 9.71
N VAL A 90 33.98 22.39 9.48
CA VAL A 90 34.40 21.21 8.71
C VAL A 90 33.87 19.95 9.38
N TYR A 91 34.08 19.80 10.69
CA TYR A 91 33.56 18.69 11.47
C TYR A 91 32.03 18.57 11.42
N LYS A 92 31.32 19.68 11.65
CA LYS A 92 29.85 19.71 11.60
C LYS A 92 29.31 19.27 10.24
N ALA A 93 29.92 19.74 9.14
CA ALA A 93 29.52 19.36 7.79
C ALA A 93 29.84 17.88 7.49
N ALA A 94 31.02 17.40 7.90
CA ALA A 94 31.42 16.01 7.73
C ALA A 94 30.54 15.05 8.53
N ARG A 95 30.28 15.34 9.81
CA ARG A 95 29.40 14.54 10.68
C ARG A 95 27.97 14.50 10.13
N ARG A 96 27.43 15.64 9.67
CA ARG A 96 26.10 15.68 9.06
C ARG A 96 26.01 14.81 7.81
N ARG A 97 27.01 14.90 6.92
CA ARG A 97 27.10 14.06 5.72
C ARG A 97 27.17 12.57 6.08
N GLU A 98 27.91 12.21 7.12
CA GLU A 98 28.05 10.83 7.55
C GLU A 98 26.76 10.27 8.17
N TYR A 99 26.06 11.04 8.98
CA TYR A 99 24.75 10.63 9.51
C TYR A 99 23.70 10.47 8.41
N GLU A 100 23.68 11.38 7.44
CA GLU A 100 22.83 11.21 6.25
C GLU A 100 23.18 9.91 5.51
N ARG A 101 24.47 9.56 5.41
CA ARG A 101 24.94 8.34 4.74
C ARG A 101 24.54 7.08 5.46
N LEU A 102 24.77 7.02 6.76
CA LEU A 102 24.34 5.90 7.61
C LEU A 102 22.83 5.73 7.55
N LYS A 103 22.08 6.83 7.71
CA LYS A 103 20.62 6.81 7.63
C LYS A 103 20.10 6.28 6.29
N MET A 104 20.68 6.69 5.16
CA MET A 104 20.25 6.18 3.86
C MET A 104 20.58 4.70 3.68
N MET A 105 21.74 4.25 4.14
CA MET A 105 22.13 2.83 4.11
C MET A 105 21.20 1.98 4.99
N GLU A 106 20.87 2.45 6.18
CA GLU A 106 19.90 1.79 7.08
C GLU A 106 18.50 1.74 6.47
N GLU A 107 18.02 2.85 5.87
CA GLU A 107 16.74 2.90 5.18
C GLU A 107 16.70 1.97 3.95
N GLN A 108 17.79 1.86 3.20
CA GLN A 108 17.91 0.92 2.06
C GLN A 108 17.87 -0.53 2.54
N ASN A 109 18.71 -0.88 3.52
CA ASN A 109 18.73 -2.23 4.09
C ASN A 109 17.36 -2.64 4.64
N ARG A 110 16.67 -1.72 5.33
CA ARG A 110 15.32 -1.97 5.84
C ARG A 110 14.32 -2.22 4.71
N LYS A 111 14.32 -1.40 3.66
CA LYS A 111 13.44 -1.59 2.49
C LYS A 111 13.75 -2.90 1.77
N GLU A 112 15.02 -3.24 1.59
CA GLU A 112 15.43 -4.50 0.96
C GLU A 112 14.93 -5.71 1.76
N GLN A 113 15.06 -5.69 3.09
CA GLN A 113 14.53 -6.73 3.96
C GLN A 113 13.00 -6.84 3.85
N GLU A 114 12.29 -5.71 3.96
CA GLU A 114 10.82 -5.67 3.87
C GLU A 114 10.32 -6.16 2.50
N THR A 115 10.99 -5.78 1.40
CA THR A 115 10.65 -6.25 0.04
C THR A 115 10.95 -7.73 -0.15
N ALA A 116 12.10 -8.22 0.32
CA ALA A 116 12.45 -9.63 0.24
C ALA A 116 11.46 -10.51 1.02
N GLU A 117 11.06 -10.09 2.22
CA GLU A 117 10.04 -10.78 3.00
C GLU A 117 8.67 -10.77 2.31
N PHE A 118 8.28 -9.62 1.76
CA PHE A 118 7.02 -9.49 1.03
C PHE A 118 7.00 -10.40 -0.21
N GLU A 119 8.07 -10.40 -0.99
CA GLU A 119 8.20 -11.29 -2.15
C GLU A 119 8.18 -12.76 -1.75
N ARG A 120 8.83 -13.14 -0.64
CA ARG A 120 8.80 -14.51 -0.14
C ARG A 120 7.37 -14.93 0.21
N ARG A 121 6.65 -14.12 1.00
CA ARG A 121 5.25 -14.40 1.37
C ARG A 121 4.33 -14.45 0.15
N LYS A 122 4.54 -13.56 -0.82
CA LYS A 122 3.79 -13.55 -2.08
C LYS A 122 4.02 -14.83 -2.88
N ARG A 123 5.27 -15.26 -3.04
CA ARG A 123 5.62 -16.51 -3.74
C ARG A 123 5.01 -17.73 -3.05
N GLU A 124 5.09 -17.80 -1.72
CA GLU A 124 4.47 -18.88 -0.94
C GLU A 124 2.95 -18.96 -1.17
N TRP A 125 2.26 -17.81 -1.21
CA TRP A 125 0.82 -17.78 -1.52
C TRP A 125 0.49 -18.15 -2.96
N GLU A 126 1.28 -17.67 -3.92
CA GLU A 126 1.14 -18.02 -5.33
C GLU A 126 1.35 -19.53 -5.53
N GLU A 127 2.40 -20.12 -4.95
CA GLU A 127 2.67 -21.56 -5.01
C GLU A 127 1.55 -22.39 -4.38
N GLN A 128 1.00 -21.97 -3.24
CA GLN A 128 -0.15 -22.65 -2.62
C GLN A 128 -1.41 -22.57 -3.49
N ALA A 129 -1.67 -21.42 -4.12
CA ALA A 129 -2.78 -21.25 -5.05
C ALA A 129 -2.58 -22.10 -6.32
N GLU A 130 -1.37 -22.12 -6.87
CA GLU A 130 -0.98 -22.94 -8.02
C GLU A 130 -1.09 -24.43 -7.71
N ALA A 131 -0.63 -24.90 -6.55
CA ALA A 131 -0.76 -26.30 -6.14
C ALA A 131 -2.24 -26.73 -6.04
N LYS A 132 -3.10 -25.89 -5.44
CA LYS A 132 -4.55 -26.14 -5.36
C LYS A 132 -5.20 -26.15 -6.74
N THR A 133 -4.89 -25.18 -7.59
CA THR A 133 -5.46 -25.09 -8.94
C THR A 133 -4.94 -26.19 -9.87
N ALA A 134 -3.67 -26.57 -9.79
CA ALA A 134 -3.06 -27.67 -10.53
C ALA A 134 -3.67 -29.02 -10.15
N LYS A 135 -3.86 -29.28 -8.84
CA LYS A 135 -4.57 -30.49 -8.36
C LYS A 135 -5.98 -30.58 -8.92
N ASN A 136 -6.72 -29.46 -8.92
CA ASN A 136 -8.08 -29.41 -9.45
C ASN A 136 -8.12 -29.53 -10.99
N ARG A 137 -7.16 -28.91 -11.69
CA ARG A 137 -7.00 -29.02 -13.14
C ARG A 137 -6.69 -30.47 -13.54
N ALA A 138 -5.77 -31.14 -12.85
CA ALA A 138 -5.44 -32.55 -13.08
C ALA A 138 -6.66 -33.47 -12.88
N LYS A 139 -7.46 -33.25 -11.83
CA LYS A 139 -8.73 -33.99 -11.62
C LYS A 139 -9.70 -33.80 -12.79
N ARG A 140 -9.86 -32.57 -13.29
CA ARG A 140 -10.74 -32.27 -14.44
C ARG A 140 -10.23 -32.89 -15.75
N LEU A 141 -8.92 -32.85 -16.00
CA LEU A 141 -8.32 -33.47 -17.19
C LEU A 141 -8.51 -34.99 -17.19
N LYS A 142 -8.23 -35.67 -16.06
CA LYS A 142 -8.50 -37.11 -15.92
C LYS A 142 -9.97 -37.46 -16.15
N LYS A 143 -10.91 -36.65 -15.67
CA LYS A 143 -12.35 -36.85 -15.93
C LYS A 143 -12.69 -36.64 -17.41
N LYS A 144 -12.11 -35.62 -18.06
CA LYS A 144 -12.30 -35.33 -19.48
C LYS A 144 -11.75 -36.46 -20.37
N GLU A 145 -10.57 -36.99 -20.05
CA GLU A 145 -9.97 -38.14 -20.74
C GLU A 145 -10.84 -39.40 -20.60
N LYS A 146 -11.31 -39.71 -19.39
CA LYS A 146 -12.24 -40.83 -19.16
C LYS A 146 -13.56 -40.66 -19.92
N ALA A 147 -14.11 -39.44 -19.97
CA ALA A 147 -15.33 -39.17 -20.74
C ALA A 147 -15.09 -39.29 -22.25
N LYS A 148 -13.95 -38.81 -22.76
CA LYS A 148 -13.56 -38.99 -24.17
C LYS A 148 -13.38 -40.45 -24.53
N ALA A 149 -12.69 -41.24 -23.69
CA ALA A 149 -12.47 -42.66 -23.91
C ALA A 149 -13.78 -43.46 -23.92
N LYS A 150 -14.75 -43.10 -23.07
CA LYS A 150 -16.10 -43.68 -23.12
C LYS A 150 -16.84 -43.30 -24.40
N HIS A 151 -16.76 -42.03 -24.81
CA HIS A 151 -17.46 -41.55 -26.00
C HIS A 151 -16.83 -42.07 -27.31
N SER A 152 -15.52 -42.36 -27.34
CA SER A 152 -14.87 -43.03 -28.47
C SER A 152 -15.22 -44.52 -28.50
N ALA A 153 -15.22 -45.22 -27.36
CA ALA A 153 -15.62 -46.62 -27.29
C ALA A 153 -17.10 -46.83 -27.70
N ASP A 154 -17.98 -45.88 -27.36
CA ASP A 154 -19.38 -45.90 -27.79
C ASP A 154 -19.51 -45.63 -29.31
N LYS A 155 -18.69 -44.73 -29.86
CA LYS A 155 -18.64 -44.48 -31.32
C LYS A 155 -18.07 -45.64 -32.12
N ASP A 156 -17.07 -46.36 -31.59
CA ASP A 156 -16.49 -47.55 -32.23
C ASP A 156 -17.43 -48.76 -32.15
N ALA A 157 -18.32 -48.81 -31.14
CA ALA A 157 -19.39 -49.81 -31.04
C ALA A 157 -20.61 -49.48 -31.93
N GLN A 158 -20.75 -48.23 -32.36
CA GLN A 158 -21.85 -47.73 -33.22
C GLN A 158 -21.36 -47.40 -34.65
N GLY A 159 -20.32 -48.10 -35.10
CA GLY A 159 -19.77 -48.05 -36.44
C GLY A 159 -20.14 -49.28 -37.27
N ASP A 160 -21.42 -49.63 -37.33
CA ASP A 160 -22.04 -50.25 -38.50
C ASP A 160 -23.52 -49.81 -38.53
N ASP A 161 -23.89 -49.24 -39.67
CA ASP A 161 -25.23 -48.85 -40.11
C ASP A 161 -25.86 -47.47 -39.76
N SER A 162 -26.13 -46.76 -40.86
CA SER A 162 -27.25 -45.86 -41.15
C SER A 162 -27.05 -44.33 -41.13
N GLN A 163 -27.32 -43.76 -42.31
CA GLN A 163 -27.48 -42.35 -42.63
C GLN A 163 -28.78 -41.78 -42.03
N GLY A 164 -28.74 -40.50 -41.63
CA GLY A 164 -29.87 -39.57 -41.84
C GLY A 164 -30.97 -39.46 -40.77
N ALA A 165 -31.37 -38.20 -40.56
CA ALA A 165 -32.65 -37.71 -40.01
C ALA A 165 -32.86 -37.67 -38.47
N ALA A 166 -32.62 -36.46 -37.94
CA ALA A 166 -33.36 -35.73 -36.91
C ALA A 166 -34.46 -36.47 -36.11
N ARG A 167 -34.29 -36.55 -34.78
CA ARG A 167 -35.31 -36.22 -33.77
C ARG A 167 -34.66 -35.72 -32.48
N THR A 168 -34.75 -34.42 -32.24
CA THR A 168 -34.53 -33.81 -30.93
C THR A 168 -35.64 -34.31 -30.00
N ARG A 169 -35.25 -35.06 -28.97
CA ARG A 169 -36.12 -35.39 -27.84
C ARG A 169 -35.44 -34.82 -26.60
N ASP A 170 -35.87 -33.61 -26.26
CA ASP A 170 -35.81 -33.09 -24.90
C ASP A 170 -36.60 -34.04 -23.99
N ASP A 171 -35.96 -34.60 -22.97
CA ASP A 171 -36.32 -34.44 -21.55
C ASP A 171 -35.40 -35.32 -20.67
N ASP A 172 -35.38 -35.01 -19.37
CA ASP A 172 -34.79 -35.77 -18.25
C ASP A 172 -33.37 -35.38 -17.76
N GLY A 173 -33.31 -34.21 -17.12
CA GLY A 173 -33.19 -34.20 -15.65
C GLY A 173 -31.80 -34.47 -15.06
N ALA A 174 -30.85 -33.56 -15.27
CA ALA A 174 -29.61 -33.55 -14.47
C ALA A 174 -29.92 -33.21 -12.99
N PRO A 175 -29.51 -34.04 -12.01
CA PRO A 175 -29.80 -33.75 -10.61
C PRO A 175 -28.97 -32.55 -10.16
N LEU A 176 -29.65 -31.42 -9.95
CA LEU A 176 -29.15 -30.23 -9.27
C LEU A 176 -28.63 -30.65 -7.90
N LYS A 177 -27.33 -30.91 -7.82
CA LYS A 177 -26.62 -31.18 -6.57
C LYS A 177 -26.69 -29.93 -5.70
N LYS A 178 -27.61 -29.97 -4.75
CA LYS A 178 -27.68 -29.18 -3.50
C LYS A 178 -26.28 -28.77 -3.04
N ARG A 179 -25.94 -27.50 -3.24
CA ARG A 179 -24.81 -26.86 -2.56
C ARG A 179 -25.30 -26.54 -1.14
N ARG A 180 -25.11 -27.49 -0.22
CA ARG A 180 -25.27 -27.25 1.22
C ARG A 180 -24.25 -26.18 1.64
N LEU A 181 -24.72 -25.02 2.10
CA LEU A 181 -23.91 -24.09 2.89
C LEU A 181 -23.82 -24.62 4.32
N LEU A 182 -22.66 -24.42 4.94
CA LEU A 182 -22.46 -24.52 6.39
C LEU A 182 -23.47 -23.55 7.03
N GLY A 183 -24.44 -24.08 7.78
CA GLY A 183 -25.50 -23.28 8.42
C GLY A 183 -26.95 -23.57 8.00
N GLY A 184 -27.22 -24.66 7.27
CA GLY A 184 -28.55 -25.29 7.22
C GLY A 184 -29.71 -24.51 6.57
N LYS A 185 -29.53 -23.26 6.16
CA LYS A 185 -30.57 -22.47 5.45
C LYS A 185 -30.40 -22.60 3.93
N GLU A 186 -31.39 -23.19 3.27
CA GLU A 186 -31.50 -23.23 1.81
C GLU A 186 -31.78 -21.82 1.27
N LEU A 187 -30.86 -21.28 0.45
CA LEU A 187 -31.11 -20.06 -0.30
C LEU A 187 -31.96 -20.40 -1.53
N VAL A 188 -33.28 -20.24 -1.39
CA VAL A 188 -34.21 -20.23 -2.52
C VAL A 188 -34.16 -18.83 -3.13
N PHE A 189 -33.72 -18.73 -4.38
CA PHE A 189 -33.68 -17.47 -5.12
C PHE A 189 -35.11 -17.11 -5.56
N LYS A 190 -35.76 -16.15 -4.88
CA LYS A 190 -37.08 -15.61 -5.29
C LYS A 190 -36.93 -14.88 -6.63
N ARG A 191 -37.82 -15.14 -7.58
CA ARG A 191 -38.03 -14.25 -8.74
C ARG A 191 -38.73 -12.98 -8.26
N PRO A 192 -38.45 -11.80 -8.84
CA PRO A 192 -39.12 -10.57 -8.44
C PRO A 192 -40.65 -10.69 -8.62
N GLY A 193 -41.42 -10.64 -7.54
CA GLY A 193 -42.89 -10.56 -7.58
C GLY A 193 -43.71 -11.38 -6.57
N GLU A 194 -43.12 -12.10 -5.61
CA GLU A 194 -43.91 -12.95 -4.68
C GLU A 194 -43.67 -12.56 -3.22
N ASP A 195 -44.73 -12.13 -2.53
CA ASP A 195 -44.83 -11.74 -1.11
C ASP A 195 -45.79 -12.71 -0.39
N ASP A 196 -45.38 -13.20 0.78
CA ASP A 196 -46.21 -13.65 1.93
C ASP A 196 -45.23 -14.18 3.01
N SER A 197 -45.17 -13.56 4.18
CA SER A 197 -45.96 -13.81 5.41
C SER A 197 -45.70 -15.19 6.01
N ASP A 198 -44.99 -15.22 7.15
CA ASP A 198 -45.52 -15.74 8.42
C ASP A 198 -44.47 -15.71 9.53
N GLU A 199 -44.95 -15.29 10.70
CA GLU A 199 -44.30 -15.10 12.01
C GLU A 199 -44.05 -16.42 12.79
N GLU A 200 -43.41 -16.25 13.97
CA GLU A 200 -43.18 -17.22 15.06
C GLU A 200 -42.09 -18.28 14.81
N GLY A 201 -41.13 -18.55 15.70
CA GLY A 201 -41.06 -18.41 17.15
C GLY A 201 -40.48 -19.74 17.69
N GLY A 202 -39.43 -19.73 18.52
CA GLY A 202 -38.96 -20.96 19.19
C GLY A 202 -37.48 -21.07 19.56
N GLU A 203 -37.16 -20.62 20.77
CA GLU A 203 -36.42 -21.28 21.86
C GLU A 203 -35.17 -22.18 21.65
N VAL A 204 -34.09 -21.77 22.36
CA VAL A 204 -33.03 -22.45 23.15
C VAL A 204 -32.46 -23.83 22.77
N GLY A 205 -31.12 -23.92 22.87
CA GLY A 205 -30.38 -25.18 23.04
C GLY A 205 -28.87 -24.95 23.12
N GLU A 206 -28.30 -25.08 24.33
CA GLU A 206 -26.89 -24.93 24.70
C GLU A 206 -25.94 -25.98 24.09
N GLY A 207 -24.64 -25.66 24.12
CA GLY A 207 -23.55 -26.63 24.27
C GLY A 207 -22.64 -26.81 23.06
N ASP A 208 -21.44 -26.23 23.08
CA ASP A 208 -20.24 -26.91 23.60
C ASP A 208 -18.98 -26.12 23.19
N GLU A 209 -18.11 -25.90 24.17
CA GLU A 209 -16.85 -25.16 24.05
C GLU A 209 -15.76 -26.07 23.47
N GLU A 210 -14.95 -25.58 22.52
CA GLU A 210 -13.61 -26.15 22.32
C GLU A 210 -12.63 -25.05 21.89
N ALA A 211 -12.01 -24.43 22.89
CA ALA A 211 -10.88 -23.52 22.74
C ALA A 211 -9.60 -24.32 22.45
N GLY A 212 -8.94 -24.01 21.32
CA GLY A 212 -7.65 -24.59 20.93
C GLY A 212 -6.45 -23.99 21.68
N PRO A 213 -5.29 -24.70 21.66
CA PRO A 213 -4.38 -24.80 22.80
C PRO A 213 -3.33 -23.69 22.91
N GLN A 214 -3.04 -23.30 24.15
CA GLN A 214 -1.84 -22.57 24.55
C GLN A 214 -0.70 -23.55 24.91
N PRO A 215 0.57 -23.24 24.63
CA PRO A 215 1.70 -24.01 25.13
C PRO A 215 2.31 -23.40 26.42
N GLU A 216 2.38 -24.21 27.48
CA GLU A 216 3.30 -24.09 28.64
C GLU A 216 4.47 -25.10 28.44
N GLY A 217 5.70 -24.97 28.95
CA GLY A 217 6.33 -24.06 29.92
C GLY A 217 7.81 -24.48 30.17
N GLY A 218 8.49 -23.82 31.14
CA GLY A 218 9.76 -24.23 31.80
C GLY A 218 10.98 -23.34 31.52
N GLU A 219 11.32 -22.31 32.34
CA GLU A 219 12.14 -22.30 33.60
C GLU A 219 13.68 -22.49 33.35
N GLN A 220 14.66 -21.67 33.80
CA GLN A 220 14.84 -20.83 35.01
C GLN A 220 15.99 -19.78 34.87
N GLU A 221 15.82 -18.68 35.61
CA GLU A 221 16.77 -17.79 36.35
C GLU A 221 17.87 -16.92 35.70
N GLY A 222 17.76 -15.61 35.98
CA GLY A 222 18.82 -14.60 35.97
C GLY A 222 18.28 -13.19 36.29
N LYS A 223 18.53 -12.69 37.50
CA LYS A 223 18.19 -11.32 37.97
C LYS A 223 18.82 -10.24 37.09
N GLU A 224 18.09 -9.17 36.76
CA GLU A 224 18.54 -7.76 36.88
C GLU A 224 17.45 -6.74 36.46
N GLU A 225 17.23 -5.76 37.34
CA GLU A 225 16.81 -4.36 37.17
C GLU A 225 15.61 -3.96 36.27
N ALA A 226 14.60 -3.34 36.89
CA ALA A 226 13.37 -2.86 36.26
C ALA A 226 13.54 -1.51 35.52
N PRO A 227 13.06 -1.36 34.27
CA PRO A 227 12.82 -0.05 33.67
C PRO A 227 11.34 0.39 33.76
N ALA A 228 11.11 1.67 34.03
CA ALA A 228 9.82 2.32 34.31
C ALA A 228 8.75 2.15 33.21
N PRO A 229 7.43 2.17 33.55
CA PRO A 229 6.35 2.01 32.57
C PRO A 229 6.20 3.27 31.70
N VAL A 230 6.31 3.08 30.38
CA VAL A 230 5.99 4.10 29.37
C VAL A 230 4.47 4.25 29.22
N PRO A 231 3.91 5.48 29.17
CA PRO A 231 2.48 5.67 29.02
C PRO A 231 2.03 5.33 27.59
N VAL A 232 1.08 4.40 27.48
CA VAL A 232 0.37 4.06 26.23
C VAL A 232 -0.59 5.20 25.91
N THR A 233 -0.35 5.93 24.83
CA THR A 233 -1.30 6.94 24.33
C THR A 233 -2.38 6.25 23.50
N GLU A 234 -3.63 6.32 23.96
CA GLU A 234 -4.80 5.83 23.24
C GLU A 234 -4.98 6.58 21.90
N GLY A 235 -5.12 5.83 20.80
CA GLY A 235 -5.31 6.37 19.46
C GLY A 235 -6.66 7.09 19.32
N HIS A 236 -6.67 8.22 18.59
CA HIS A 236 -7.87 9.02 18.35
C HIS A 236 -8.95 8.24 17.60
N LYS A 237 -10.13 8.10 18.23
CA LYS A 237 -11.34 7.52 17.62
C LYS A 237 -11.91 8.52 16.60
N ILE A 238 -11.97 8.13 15.33
CA ILE A 238 -12.60 8.92 14.26
C ILE A 238 -14.09 8.58 14.26
N THR A 239 -14.94 9.55 14.54
CA THR A 239 -16.39 9.46 14.40
C THR A 239 -16.77 9.98 13.01
N ILE A 240 -17.38 9.13 12.19
CA ILE A 240 -17.93 9.51 10.88
C ILE A 240 -19.37 9.95 11.12
N ILE A 241 -19.68 11.20 10.79
CA ILE A 241 -21.04 11.73 10.81
C ILE A 241 -21.52 11.71 9.35
N GLU A 242 -22.49 10.85 9.05
CA GLU A 242 -23.25 10.89 7.80
C GLU A 242 -24.41 11.86 8.01
N GLU A 243 -24.39 13.01 7.32
CA GLU A 243 -25.57 13.88 7.18
C GLU A 243 -26.33 13.49 5.91
N ASP A 244 -27.62 13.18 6.08
CA ASP A 244 -28.64 12.97 5.04
C ASP A 244 -28.91 14.23 4.20
#